data_AF-A0A519W7G2-F1
#
_entry.id   AF-A0A519W7G2-F1
#
_cell.length_a   1.000
_cell.length_b   1.000
_cell.length_c   1.000
_cell.angle_alpha   90.00
_cell.angle_beta   90.00
_cell.angle_gamma   90.00
#
_symmetry.space_group_name_H-M   'P 1'
#
loop_
_entity.id
_entity.type
_entity.pdbx_description
1 polymer ?
#
loop_
_entity_poly.entity_id
_entity_poly.type
_entity_poly.pdbx_seq_one_letter_code
_entity_poly.pdbx_strand_id
1 'polypeptide(L)'
;MVLLRPSLIVLDQVIVSAKGKAEDIRSVYSSAYSSASTSILSKDGGVSLYNAFSKQSQQKRAFRKLMDSELNEKAIDQKFNPQLVTELTKIRGQLLEDFMSYYRPTYSQISGMSDAEIRSYIVSSYNEYIKLPAEARIYPALPKTSFGG
;
A
#
# COMPACT_ATOMS: atom_id res chain seq x y z
N MET A 1 7.95 11.99 44.28
CA MET A 1 8.20 12.46 42.90
C MET A 1 8.88 11.31 42.17
N VAL A 2 8.15 10.57 41.32
CA VAL A 2 8.67 9.38 40.61
C VAL A 2 8.84 9.75 39.14
N LEU A 3 10.08 9.72 38.65
CA LEU A 3 10.44 9.98 37.26
C LEU A 3 10.34 8.68 36.46
N LEU A 4 9.29 8.53 35.65
CA LEU A 4 9.24 7.47 34.63
C LEU A 4 10.07 7.91 33.42
N ARG A 5 11.10 7.13 33.08
CA ARG A 5 11.82 7.25 31.80
C ARG A 5 11.04 6.46 30.75
N PRO A 6 10.61 7.06 29.62
CA PRO A 6 9.96 6.31 28.56
C PRO A 6 10.97 5.37 27.90
N SER A 7 10.70 4.06 27.94
CA SER A 7 11.44 3.06 27.18
C SER A 7 11.06 3.20 25.70
N LEU A 8 11.99 3.73 24.89
CA LEU A 8 11.94 3.67 23.44
C LEU A 8 12.07 2.20 23.02
N ILE A 9 10.98 1.60 22.53
CA ILE A 9 11.02 0.27 21.92
C ILE A 9 11.65 0.45 20.54
N VAL A 10 12.94 0.16 20.42
CA VAL A 10 13.63 0.05 19.13
C VAL A 10 13.28 -1.33 18.58
N LEU A 11 12.42 -1.38 17.55
CA LEU A 11 12.12 -2.64 16.86
C LEU A 11 13.30 -3.02 15.98
N ASP A 12 13.88 -4.19 16.24
CA ASP A 12 14.91 -4.78 15.39
C ASP A 12 14.27 -5.23 14.06
N GLN A 13 14.73 -4.67 12.96
CA GLN A 13 14.17 -4.94 11.64
C GLN A 13 14.72 -6.28 11.13
N VAL A 14 13.92 -7.33 11.23
CA VAL A 14 14.28 -8.64 10.66
C VAL A 14 14.14 -8.58 9.14
N ILE A 15 15.24 -8.34 8.44
CA ILE A 15 15.32 -8.41 6.98
C ILE A 15 15.32 -9.89 6.59
N VAL A 16 14.15 -10.45 6.31
CA VAL A 16 14.04 -11.76 5.64
C VAL A 16 14.45 -11.60 4.18
N SER A 17 15.75 -11.80 3.89
CA SER A 17 16.27 -11.93 2.54
C SER A 17 15.89 -13.30 1.96
N ALA A 18 14.64 -13.44 1.54
CA ALA A 18 14.17 -14.59 0.78
C ALA A 18 14.67 -14.44 -0.67
N LYS A 19 15.85 -15.00 -0.96
CA LYS A 19 16.39 -15.13 -2.33
C LYS A 19 15.66 -16.27 -3.07
N GLY A 20 14.34 -16.16 -3.19
CA GLY A 20 13.52 -17.03 -4.04
C GLY A 20 13.48 -16.49 -5.45
N LYS A 21 13.59 -17.37 -6.46
CA LYS A 21 13.36 -16.99 -7.87
C LYS A 21 11.99 -16.27 -7.94
N ALA A 22 11.90 -15.15 -8.66
CA ALA A 22 10.67 -14.36 -8.73
C ALA A 22 9.43 -15.18 -9.17
N GLU A 23 9.66 -16.28 -9.89
CA GLU A 23 8.67 -17.26 -10.31
C GLU A 23 8.10 -18.09 -9.14
N ASP A 24 8.96 -18.54 -8.22
CA ASP A 24 8.56 -19.26 -7.01
C ASP A 24 7.78 -18.36 -6.06
N ILE A 25 8.14 -17.08 -5.99
CA ILE A 25 7.42 -16.11 -5.15
C ILE A 25 5.99 -15.97 -5.67
N ARG A 26 5.77 -15.82 -6.99
CA ARG A 26 4.39 -15.70 -7.53
C ARG A 26 3.53 -16.94 -7.29
N SER A 27 4.10 -18.14 -7.40
CA SER A 27 3.36 -19.40 -7.20
C SER A 27 3.04 -19.67 -5.73
N VAL A 28 3.96 -19.35 -4.81
CA VAL A 28 3.74 -19.40 -3.36
C VAL A 28 2.68 -18.36 -2.95
N TYR A 29 2.72 -17.16 -3.53
CA TYR A 29 1.70 -16.12 -3.28
C TYR A 29 0.31 -16.54 -3.78
N SER A 30 0.20 -17.11 -4.98
CA SER A 30 -1.10 -17.50 -5.56
C SER A 30 -1.75 -18.68 -4.83
N SER A 31 -0.95 -19.63 -4.34
CA SER A 31 -1.41 -20.79 -3.57
C SER A 31 -1.85 -20.42 -2.15
N ALA A 32 -1.15 -19.48 -1.49
CA ALA A 32 -1.59 -18.92 -0.22
C ALA A 32 -2.92 -18.13 -0.36
N TYR A 33 -3.09 -17.39 -1.46
CA TYR A 33 -4.32 -16.64 -1.72
C TYR A 33 -5.53 -17.55 -2.03
N SER A 34 -5.35 -18.56 -2.88
CA SER A 34 -6.43 -19.48 -3.27
C SER A 34 -6.92 -20.35 -2.10
N SER A 35 -6.01 -20.81 -1.25
CA SER A 35 -6.34 -21.58 -0.03
C SER A 35 -7.08 -20.75 1.04
N ALA A 36 -6.89 -19.43 1.03
CA ALA A 36 -7.67 -18.49 1.84
C ALA A 36 -9.09 -18.24 1.26
N SER A 37 -9.30 -18.42 -0.05
CA SER A 37 -10.56 -18.16 -0.76
C SER A 37 -11.52 -19.36 -0.81
N THR A 38 -11.02 -20.60 -0.67
CA THR A 38 -11.74 -21.84 -1.03
C THR A 38 -12.72 -22.42 0.02
N SER A 39 -13.31 -21.64 0.93
CA SER A 39 -14.13 -22.23 2.01
C SER A 39 -15.48 -21.55 2.22
N ILE A 40 -16.44 -21.84 1.34
CA ILE A 40 -17.86 -21.53 1.57
C ILE A 40 -18.81 -22.62 1.00
N LEU A 41 -18.38 -23.39 -0.01
CA LEU A 41 -19.22 -24.42 -0.64
C LEU A 41 -18.72 -25.82 -0.28
N SER A 42 -19.48 -26.55 0.53
CA SER A 42 -19.24 -27.99 0.73
C SER A 42 -19.82 -28.77 -0.44
N LYS A 43 -19.13 -29.84 -0.85
CA LYS A 43 -19.47 -30.67 -2.02
C LYS A 43 -20.90 -31.25 -2.00
N ASP A 44 -21.54 -31.28 -0.84
CA ASP A 44 -22.87 -31.87 -0.61
C ASP A 44 -24.02 -30.84 -0.50
N GLY A 45 -23.83 -29.58 -0.95
CA GLY A 45 -24.91 -28.58 -0.97
C GLY A 45 -25.37 -28.05 0.40
N GLY A 46 -24.83 -28.58 1.51
CA GLY A 46 -24.99 -28.04 2.85
C GLY A 46 -24.05 -26.85 3.11
N VAL A 47 -24.60 -25.73 3.56
CA VAL A 47 -23.82 -24.59 4.07
C VAL A 47 -23.07 -25.01 5.34
N SER A 48 -21.76 -25.28 5.22
CA SER A 48 -20.90 -25.58 6.38
C SER A 48 -20.62 -24.29 7.17
N LEU A 49 -21.60 -23.88 7.97
CA LEU A 49 -21.51 -22.76 8.90
C LEU A 49 -20.40 -22.96 9.94
N TYR A 50 -19.98 -24.20 10.20
CA TYR A 50 -18.94 -24.55 11.18
C TYR A 50 -17.56 -23.99 10.80
N ASN A 51 -17.21 -24.00 9.51
CA ASN A 51 -15.96 -23.44 9.04
C ASN A 51 -16.00 -21.91 8.92
N ALA A 52 -17.18 -21.33 8.68
CA ALA A 52 -17.38 -19.89 8.59
C ALA A 52 -17.19 -19.17 9.94
N PHE A 53 -17.41 -19.86 11.08
CA PHE A 53 -17.28 -19.32 12.43
C PHE A 53 -15.99 -19.72 13.17
N SER A 54 -15.13 -20.52 12.56
CA SER A 54 -13.84 -20.89 13.18
C SER A 54 -12.88 -19.69 13.23
N LYS A 55 -12.02 -19.60 14.27
CA LYS A 55 -10.96 -18.57 14.37
C LYS A 55 -10.09 -18.49 13.10
N GLN A 56 -9.99 -19.59 12.36
CA GLN A 56 -9.28 -19.68 11.10
C GLN A 56 -9.97 -18.91 9.96
N SER A 57 -11.31 -18.80 9.94
CA SER A 57 -12.05 -18.01 8.94
C SER A 57 -11.78 -16.51 9.11
N GLN A 58 -11.68 -16.05 10.36
CA GLN A 58 -11.36 -14.66 10.69
C GLN A 58 -9.93 -14.32 10.25
N GLN A 59 -8.97 -15.21 10.51
CA GLN A 59 -7.59 -15.07 10.05
C GLN A 59 -7.49 -15.08 8.51
N LYS A 60 -8.23 -15.98 7.83
CA LYS A 60 -8.29 -16.00 6.36
C LYS A 60 -8.85 -14.70 5.78
N ARG A 61 -9.89 -14.13 6.39
CA ARG A 61 -10.47 -12.83 5.96
C ARG A 61 -9.47 -11.68 6.14
N ALA A 62 -8.77 -11.65 7.28
CA ALA A 62 -7.73 -10.65 7.55
C ALA A 62 -6.57 -10.77 6.54
N PHE A 63 -6.11 -12.00 6.28
CA PHE A 63 -5.08 -12.28 5.28
C PHE A 63 -5.50 -11.87 3.86
N ARG A 64 -6.74 -12.18 3.46
CA ARG A 64 -7.28 -11.74 2.16
C ARG A 64 -7.30 -10.23 2.03
N LYS A 65 -7.79 -9.52 3.05
CA LYS A 65 -7.83 -8.05 3.04
C LYS A 65 -6.44 -7.45 2.94
N LEU A 66 -5.46 -8.01 3.67
CA LEU A 66 -4.05 -7.61 3.57
C LEU A 66 -3.53 -7.84 2.15
N MET A 67 -3.77 -9.02 1.58
CA MET A 67 -3.32 -9.35 0.22
C MET A 67 -3.96 -8.43 -0.83
N ASP A 68 -5.26 -8.16 -0.71
CA ASP A 68 -5.97 -7.25 -1.60
C ASP A 68 -5.34 -5.85 -1.54
N SER A 69 -5.00 -5.36 -0.35
CA SER A 69 -4.25 -4.10 -0.22
C SER A 69 -2.86 -4.18 -0.85
N GLU A 70 -2.08 -5.24 -0.62
CA GLU A 70 -0.74 -5.39 -1.20
C GLU A 70 -0.77 -5.42 -2.75
N LEU A 71 -1.76 -6.08 -3.34
CA LEU A 71 -1.94 -6.11 -4.79
C LEU A 71 -2.28 -4.73 -5.34
N ASN A 72 -3.15 -4.00 -4.66
CA ASN A 72 -3.50 -2.63 -5.03
C ASN A 72 -2.29 -1.71 -4.94
N GLU A 73 -1.51 -1.80 -3.87
CA GLU A 73 -0.27 -1.04 -3.68
C GLU A 73 0.76 -1.36 -4.79
N LYS A 74 0.95 -2.63 -5.13
CA LYS A 74 1.84 -3.03 -6.25
C LYS A 74 1.36 -2.49 -7.59
N ALA A 75 0.06 -2.48 -7.84
CA ALA A 75 -0.50 -1.92 -9.07
C ALA A 75 -0.24 -0.41 -9.16
N ILE A 76 -0.33 0.29 -8.02
CA ILE A 76 0.03 1.71 -7.91
C ILE A 76 1.52 1.90 -8.22
N ASP A 77 2.40 1.17 -7.54
CA ASP A 77 3.86 1.34 -7.66
C ASP A 77 4.37 0.98 -9.07
N GLN A 78 3.75 0.01 -9.73
CA GLN A 78 4.09 -0.36 -11.10
C GLN A 78 3.80 0.77 -12.09
N LYS A 79 2.68 1.48 -11.90
CA LYS A 79 2.25 2.56 -12.80
C LYS A 79 2.86 3.92 -12.41
N PHE A 80 3.07 4.16 -11.12
CA PHE A 80 3.64 5.39 -10.57
C PHE A 80 5.06 5.14 -10.01
N ASN A 81 5.98 4.92 -10.94
CA ASN A 81 7.37 4.58 -10.62
C ASN A 81 8.24 5.85 -10.49
N PRO A 82 9.19 5.95 -9.53
CA PRO A 82 10.15 7.05 -9.45
C PRO A 82 10.92 7.33 -10.75
N GLN A 83 11.25 6.31 -11.53
CA GLN A 83 11.93 6.47 -12.82
C GLN A 83 11.05 7.19 -13.84
N LEU A 84 9.77 6.82 -13.95
CA LEU A 84 8.80 7.47 -14.84
C LEU A 84 8.59 8.94 -14.43
N VAL A 85 8.43 9.19 -13.13
CA VAL A 85 8.25 10.54 -12.59
C VAL A 85 9.49 11.39 -12.87
N THR A 86 10.69 10.85 -12.63
CA THR A 86 11.97 11.53 -12.93
C THR A 86 12.12 11.84 -14.41
N GLU A 87 11.72 10.92 -15.29
CA GLU A 87 11.80 11.10 -16.74
C GLU A 87 10.94 12.28 -17.21
N LEU A 88 9.72 12.40 -16.66
CA LEU A 88 8.74 13.42 -17.04
C LEU A 88 9.03 14.80 -16.41
N THR A 89 9.42 14.83 -15.14
CA THR A 89 9.55 16.09 -14.37
C THR A 89 10.99 16.57 -14.22
N LYS A 90 11.97 15.71 -14.51
CA LYS A 90 13.42 15.96 -14.33
C LYS A 90 13.86 16.26 -12.88
N ILE A 91 13.00 16.08 -11.89
CA ILE A 91 13.35 16.22 -10.47
C ILE A 91 14.07 14.97 -9.95
N ARG A 92 14.96 15.14 -8.96
CA ARG A 92 15.75 14.04 -8.37
C ARG A 92 15.99 14.27 -6.88
N GLY A 93 16.35 13.21 -6.17
CA GLY A 93 16.70 13.25 -4.74
C GLY A 93 15.46 13.53 -3.87
N GLN A 94 15.63 14.34 -2.83
CA GLN A 94 14.59 14.64 -1.85
C GLN A 94 13.32 15.24 -2.48
N LEU A 95 13.47 16.07 -3.51
CA LEU A 95 12.34 16.66 -4.22
C LEU A 95 11.46 15.62 -4.92
N LEU A 96 12.05 14.51 -5.39
CA LEU A 96 11.32 13.40 -5.99
C LEU A 96 10.52 12.65 -4.92
N GLU A 97 11.14 12.35 -3.79
CA GLU A 97 10.50 11.65 -2.68
C GLU A 97 9.32 12.45 -2.12
N ASP A 98 9.51 13.76 -1.93
CA ASP A 98 8.47 14.67 -1.46
C ASP A 98 7.29 14.74 -2.45
N PHE A 99 7.58 14.91 -3.75
CA PHE A 99 6.56 14.93 -4.78
C PHE A 99 5.78 13.61 -4.84
N MET A 100 6.50 12.48 -4.80
CA MET A 100 5.89 11.15 -4.85
C MET A 100 5.06 10.85 -3.61
N SER A 101 5.47 11.32 -2.44
CA SER A 101 4.69 11.15 -1.21
C SER A 101 3.44 12.01 -1.21
N TYR A 102 3.49 13.21 -1.79
CA TYR A 102 2.37 14.16 -1.77
C TYR A 102 1.33 13.86 -2.86
N TYR A 103 1.78 13.51 -4.06
CA TYR A 103 0.91 13.25 -5.22
C TYR A 103 0.74 11.75 -5.50
N ARG A 104 0.90 10.89 -4.49
CA ARG A 104 0.67 9.45 -4.67
C ARG A 104 -0.80 9.20 -5.01
N PRO A 105 -1.12 8.64 -6.19
CA PRO A 105 -2.50 8.44 -6.58
C PRO A 105 -3.10 7.23 -5.84
N THR A 106 -4.39 7.29 -5.57
CA THR A 106 -5.13 6.20 -4.93
C THR A 106 -5.46 5.09 -5.92
N TYR A 107 -5.68 3.86 -5.43
CA TYR A 107 -6.00 2.71 -6.28
C TYR A 107 -7.18 2.98 -7.22
N SER A 108 -8.24 3.65 -6.74
CA SER A 108 -9.42 3.98 -7.54
C SER A 108 -9.12 4.92 -8.71
N GLN A 109 -8.18 5.85 -8.54
CA GLN A 109 -7.74 6.74 -9.62
C GLN A 109 -6.95 5.94 -10.66
N ILE A 110 -6.01 5.10 -10.21
CA ILE A 110 -5.11 4.36 -11.09
C ILE A 110 -5.80 3.21 -11.82
N SER A 111 -6.81 2.59 -11.22
CA SER A 111 -7.54 1.47 -11.82
C SER A 111 -8.29 1.88 -13.08
N GLY A 112 -8.74 3.14 -13.15
CA GLY A 112 -9.45 3.68 -14.33
C GLY A 112 -8.54 4.33 -15.36
N MET A 113 -7.30 4.67 -15.00
CA MET A 113 -6.39 5.42 -15.86
C MET A 113 -5.56 4.51 -16.77
N SER A 114 -5.50 4.90 -18.05
CA SER A 114 -4.54 4.41 -19.03
C SER A 114 -3.15 5.01 -18.80
N ASP A 115 -2.12 4.40 -19.39
CA ASP A 115 -0.73 4.87 -19.26
C ASP A 115 -0.54 6.33 -19.72
N ALA A 116 -1.29 6.77 -20.73
CA ALA A 116 -1.25 8.14 -21.22
C ALA A 116 -1.84 9.14 -20.20
N GLU A 117 -2.95 8.76 -19.56
CA GLU A 117 -3.58 9.58 -18.53
C GLU A 117 -2.71 9.71 -17.29
N ILE A 118 -1.97 8.65 -16.92
CA ILE A 118 -1.02 8.69 -15.80
C ILE A 118 0.13 9.64 -16.09
N ARG A 119 0.66 9.64 -17.33
CA ARG A 119 1.68 10.61 -17.73
C ARG A 119 1.15 12.04 -17.64
N SER A 120 -0.07 12.28 -18.12
CA SER A 120 -0.74 13.58 -18.03
C SER A 120 -0.98 14.01 -16.58
N TYR A 121 -1.38 13.07 -15.73
CA TYR A 121 -1.54 13.28 -14.29
C TYR A 121 -0.23 13.73 -13.65
N ILE A 122 0.88 13.02 -13.90
CA ILE A 122 2.21 13.38 -13.35
C ILE A 122 2.60 14.81 -13.75
N VAL A 123 2.42 15.19 -15.02
CA VAL A 123 2.75 16.54 -15.51
C VAL A 123 1.85 17.59 -14.85
N SER A 124 0.56 17.31 -14.72
CA SER A 124 -0.41 18.22 -14.10
C SER A 124 -0.11 18.43 -12.62
N SER A 125 0.12 17.35 -11.88
CA SER A 125 0.53 17.36 -10.47
C SER A 125 1.85 18.10 -10.27
N TYR A 126 2.81 17.94 -11.19
CA TYR A 126 4.07 18.68 -11.12
C TYR A 126 3.87 20.19 -11.31
N ASN A 127 2.99 20.59 -12.24
CA ASN A 127 2.63 21.99 -12.44
C ASN A 127 1.93 22.61 -11.22
N GLU A 128 1.17 21.82 -10.47
CA GLU A 128 0.60 22.26 -9.19
C GLU A 128 1.68 22.36 -8.11
N TYR A 129 2.58 21.39 -8.05
CA TYR A 129 3.67 21.34 -7.07
C TYR A 129 4.57 22.58 -7.14
N ILE A 130 4.93 23.02 -8.35
CA ILE A 130 5.77 24.22 -8.54
C ILE A 130 5.04 25.52 -8.17
N LYS A 131 3.69 25.54 -8.25
CA LYS A 131 2.87 26.71 -7.90
C LYS A 131 2.66 26.86 -6.40
N LEU A 132 2.80 25.79 -5.63
CA LEU A 132 2.66 25.84 -4.17
C LEU A 132 3.85 26.58 -3.54
N PRO A 133 3.63 27.51 -2.59
CA PRO A 133 4.71 28.16 -1.84
C PRO A 133 5.46 27.14 -0.97
N ALA A 134 6.77 27.37 -0.76
CA ALA A 134 7.67 26.44 -0.07
C ALA A 134 7.15 25.97 1.31
N GLU A 135 6.44 26.83 2.03
CA GLU A 135 5.85 26.56 3.34
C GLU A 135 4.81 25.41 3.34
N ALA A 136 4.12 25.20 2.20
CA ALA A 136 3.14 24.13 2.05
C ALA A 136 3.74 22.82 1.51
N ARG A 137 5.03 22.83 1.12
CA ARG A 137 5.71 21.67 0.52
C ARG A 137 6.26 20.69 1.54
N ILE A 138 6.35 21.10 2.81
CA ILE A 138 7.20 20.40 3.78
C ILE A 138 6.47 19.21 4.41
N TYR A 139 5.17 19.30 4.71
CA TYR A 139 4.36 18.15 5.17
C TYR A 139 2.86 18.38 4.93
N PRO A 140 2.07 17.33 4.59
CA PRO A 140 0.62 17.44 4.67
C PRO A 140 0.25 17.81 6.11
N ALA A 141 -0.64 18.80 6.28
CA ALA A 141 -1.16 19.14 7.59
C ALA A 141 -1.71 17.86 8.23
N LEU A 142 -1.14 17.45 9.36
CA LEU A 142 -1.57 16.25 10.06
C LEU A 142 -3.09 16.34 10.27
N PRO A 143 -3.83 15.23 10.05
CA PRO A 143 -5.25 15.22 10.34
C PRO A 143 -5.42 15.65 11.80
N LYS A 144 -6.18 16.74 12.04
CA LYS A 144 -6.46 17.21 13.39
C LYS A 144 -7.26 16.11 14.09
N THR A 145 -6.57 15.31 14.91
CA THR A 145 -7.25 14.35 15.77
C THR A 145 -7.90 15.15 16.89
N SER A 146 -9.22 15.32 16.79
CA SER A 146 -10.03 15.79 17.92
C SER A 146 -10.10 14.65 18.92
N PHE A 147 -9.05 14.46 19.73
CA PHE A 147 -9.18 13.73 20.98
C PHE A 147 -9.94 14.64 21.95
N GLY A 148 -11.26 14.67 21.80
CA GLY A 148 -12.16 15.23 22.80
C GLY A 148 -12.15 14.30 24.02
N GLY A 149 -11.61 14.82 25.13
CA GLY A 149 -11.79 14.25 26.46
C GLY A 149 -13.00 14.86 27.15
#